data_AF-A0A800DU37-F1
#
_entry.id   AF-A0A800DU37-F1
#
_cell.length_a   1.000
_cell.length_b   1.000
_cell.length_c   1.000
_cell.angle_alpha   90.00
_cell.angle_beta   90.00
_cell.angle_gamma   90.00
#
_symmetry.space_group_name_H-M   'P 1'
#
loop_
_entity.id
_entity.type
_entity.pdbx_description
1 polymer ?
#
loop_
_entity_poly.entity_id
_entity_poly.type
_entity_poly.pdbx_seq_one_letter_code
_entity_poly.pdbx_strand_id
1 'polypeptide(L)'
;MEDNFRCGFVAILGRPNVGKSTLLNALIGNKISIISSIPQTTRHQIRGILNLENAQIIFVDTPGIHSFKDELTSHLNLVAKKSIEDCDLLLYVTDISRSIGREEETIMNLLASQKIKVIMVLNKIDLGINFINDYINLWKEKTKDKEDPLVYYLPTSAKTGKNVDKLKEVIVESLPKQVPFYDKDTLTDFPLKFRISDIIREKLFLNLKKE
;
A
#
# COMPACT_ATOMS: atom_id res chain seq x y z
N MET A 1 10.09 27.42 -7.94
CA MET A 1 8.97 26.50 -8.25
C MET A 1 9.03 25.20 -7.43
N GLU A 2 9.87 25.13 -6.39
CA GLU A 2 10.02 23.93 -5.53
C GLU A 2 9.11 23.93 -4.28
N ASP A 3 8.46 25.04 -3.94
CA ASP A 3 7.71 25.23 -2.68
C ASP A 3 6.43 24.39 -2.49
N ASN A 4 6.03 23.62 -3.50
CA ASN A 4 4.82 22.78 -3.44
C ASN A 4 5.03 21.35 -3.90
N PHE A 5 6.29 20.90 -4.08
CA PHE A 5 6.57 19.50 -4.39
C PHE A 5 6.32 18.63 -3.15
N ARG A 6 5.74 17.44 -3.35
CA ARG A 6 5.46 16.49 -2.27
C ARG A 6 6.14 15.17 -2.49
N CYS A 7 6.81 14.64 -1.48
CA CYS A 7 7.51 13.37 -1.60
C CYS A 7 7.38 12.56 -0.33
N GLY A 8 7.28 11.24 -0.42
CA GLY A 8 7.31 10.41 0.78
C GLY A 8 7.07 8.93 0.53
N PHE A 9 7.23 8.17 1.61
CA PHE A 9 7.13 6.72 1.63
C PHE A 9 5.70 6.29 1.96
N VAL A 10 5.15 5.41 1.11
CA VAL A 10 3.78 4.91 1.19
C VAL A 10 3.79 3.40 1.36
N ALA A 11 3.35 2.95 2.54
CA ALA A 11 3.16 1.53 2.83
C ALA A 11 1.80 1.05 2.29
N ILE A 12 1.74 -0.19 1.78
CA ILE A 12 0.47 -0.85 1.41
C ILE A 12 0.26 -2.08 2.28
N LEU A 13 -0.78 -2.03 3.11
CA LEU A 13 -1.12 -3.09 4.07
C LEU A 13 -2.52 -3.63 3.82
N GLY A 14 -2.75 -4.88 4.19
CA GLY A 14 -4.05 -5.55 4.04
C GLY A 14 -3.90 -7.05 3.91
N ARG A 15 -4.99 -7.78 4.07
CA ARG A 15 -5.01 -9.24 4.01
C ARG A 15 -4.54 -9.78 2.64
N PRO A 16 -4.11 -11.04 2.54
CA PRO A 16 -3.90 -11.68 1.24
C PRO A 16 -5.13 -11.53 0.33
N ASN A 17 -4.90 -11.35 -0.98
CA ASN A 17 -5.94 -11.30 -2.01
C ASN A 17 -6.95 -10.13 -1.96
N VAL A 18 -6.76 -9.12 -1.10
CA VAL A 18 -7.60 -7.89 -1.09
C VAL A 18 -7.34 -6.96 -2.29
N GLY A 19 -6.31 -7.26 -3.10
CA GLY A 19 -5.99 -6.50 -4.31
C GLY A 19 -4.83 -5.51 -4.18
N LYS A 20 -3.94 -5.65 -3.17
CA LYS A 20 -2.76 -4.78 -2.97
C LYS A 20 -1.88 -4.64 -4.21
N SER A 21 -1.45 -5.76 -4.80
CA SER A 21 -0.58 -5.74 -5.99
C SER A 21 -1.30 -5.20 -7.22
N THR A 22 -2.58 -5.53 -7.39
CA THR A 22 -3.41 -4.96 -8.46
C THR A 22 -3.55 -3.45 -8.31
N LEU A 23 -3.74 -2.96 -7.08
CA LEU A 23 -3.83 -1.53 -6.78
C LEU A 23 -2.50 -0.83 -7.03
N LEU A 24 -1.39 -1.41 -6.58
CA LEU A 24 -0.05 -0.89 -6.83
C LEU A 24 0.20 -0.73 -8.34
N ASN A 25 -0.09 -1.78 -9.11
CA ASN A 25 0.05 -1.75 -10.57
C ASN A 25 -0.86 -0.70 -11.21
N ALA A 26 -2.10 -0.56 -10.73
CA ALA A 26 -3.03 0.45 -11.24
C ALA A 26 -2.59 1.88 -10.90
N LEU A 27 -2.01 2.10 -9.71
CA LEU A 27 -1.49 3.40 -9.27
C LEU A 27 -0.27 3.83 -10.09
N ILE A 28 0.67 2.92 -10.32
CA ILE A 28 1.89 3.17 -11.09
C ILE A 28 1.56 3.34 -12.59
N GLY A 29 0.61 2.56 -13.11
CA GLY A 29 0.25 2.55 -14.53
C GLY A 29 1.32 1.91 -15.43
N ASN A 30 1.10 1.96 -16.75
CA ASN A 30 2.00 1.38 -17.77
C ASN A 30 3.28 2.21 -18.04
N LYS A 31 3.46 3.38 -17.39
CA LYS A 31 4.68 4.17 -17.50
C LYS A 31 5.64 3.77 -16.38
N ILE A 32 6.57 2.92 -16.76
CA ILE A 32 7.51 2.20 -15.90
C ILE A 32 8.46 3.17 -15.19
N SER A 33 8.39 3.22 -13.85
CA SER A 33 9.57 3.36 -12.99
C SER A 33 9.53 2.22 -11.96
N ILE A 34 9.83 1.04 -12.51
CA ILE A 34 10.34 -0.19 -11.88
C ILE A 34 9.73 -0.63 -10.55
N ILE A 35 9.05 -1.77 -10.65
CA ILE A 35 8.89 -2.70 -9.55
C ILE A 35 10.27 -3.31 -9.28
N SER A 36 10.90 -2.87 -8.21
CA SER A 36 12.10 -3.49 -7.69
C SER A 36 11.68 -4.42 -6.55
N SER A 37 12.03 -5.71 -6.58
CA SER A 37 11.89 -6.57 -5.40
C SER A 37 13.10 -6.46 -4.47
N ILE A 38 13.97 -5.46 -4.68
CA ILE A 38 15.34 -5.55 -4.20
C ILE A 38 15.37 -5.15 -2.71
N PRO A 39 15.90 -6.02 -1.83
CA PRO A 39 16.26 -5.61 -0.48
C PRO A 39 17.40 -4.60 -0.61
N GLN A 40 17.11 -3.30 -0.46
CA GLN A 40 18.18 -2.34 -0.21
C GLN A 40 18.58 -2.43 1.26
N THR A 41 19.89 -2.35 1.50
CA THR A 41 20.50 -2.29 2.83
C THR A 41 20.24 -0.93 3.47
N THR A 42 19.00 -0.68 3.91
CA THR A 42 18.58 0.15 5.04
C THR A 42 17.04 0.25 5.06
N ARG A 43 16.41 -0.50 5.98
CA ARG A 43 15.03 -0.33 6.51
C ARG A 43 13.80 -0.67 5.65
N HIS A 44 13.75 -0.43 4.33
CA HIS A 44 12.53 -0.74 3.51
C HIS A 44 12.82 -1.48 2.20
N GLN A 45 11.90 -2.35 1.78
CA GLN A 45 11.90 -2.95 0.43
C GLN A 45 11.04 -2.06 -0.50
N ILE A 46 11.68 -1.25 -1.34
CA ILE A 46 10.98 -0.35 -2.27
C ILE A 46 10.31 -1.18 -3.35
N ARG A 47 8.97 -1.10 -3.44
CA ARG A 47 8.14 -1.83 -4.41
C ARG A 47 7.91 -1.06 -5.69
N GLY A 48 8.05 0.25 -5.68
CA GLY A 48 7.94 1.08 -6.87
C GLY A 48 8.02 2.55 -6.54
N ILE A 49 8.45 3.36 -7.51
CA ILE A 49 8.51 4.81 -7.39
C ILE A 49 7.61 5.39 -8.47
N LEU A 50 6.73 6.33 -8.13
CA LEU A 50 5.89 7.05 -9.08
C LEU A 50 6.29 8.53 -9.08
N ASN A 51 6.93 8.96 -10.16
CA ASN A 51 7.28 10.35 -10.40
C ASN A 51 6.14 11.08 -11.13
N LEU A 52 5.62 12.14 -10.50
CA LEU A 52 4.64 13.06 -11.05
C LEU A 52 5.31 14.44 -11.24
N GLU A 53 4.60 15.36 -11.90
CA GLU A 53 5.12 16.72 -12.14
C GLU A 53 5.41 17.46 -10.83
N ASN A 54 4.55 17.27 -9.82
CA ASN A 54 4.59 17.97 -8.53
C ASN A 54 4.72 17.02 -7.32
N ALA A 55 4.99 15.72 -7.53
CA ALA A 55 5.16 14.79 -6.44
C ALA A 55 6.00 13.55 -6.80
N GLN A 56 6.58 12.90 -5.79
CA GLN A 56 7.21 11.59 -5.90
C GLN A 56 6.69 10.65 -4.80
N ILE A 57 6.03 9.57 -5.21
CA ILE A 57 5.46 8.57 -4.30
C ILE A 57 6.36 7.34 -4.30
N ILE A 58 6.88 6.96 -3.13
CA ILE A 58 7.76 5.79 -2.99
C ILE A 58 6.97 4.69 -2.29
N PHE A 59 6.48 3.72 -3.06
CA PHE A 59 5.78 2.57 -2.51
C PHE A 59 6.77 1.61 -1.89
N VAL A 60 6.54 1.27 -0.62
CA VAL A 60 7.37 0.31 0.12
C VAL A 60 6.54 -0.89 0.54
N ASP A 61 7.20 -2.04 0.58
CA ASP A 61 6.67 -3.18 1.28
C ASP A 61 6.83 -2.93 2.77
N THR A 62 5.73 -3.03 3.50
CA THR A 62 5.84 -3.57 4.85
C THR A 62 6.17 -5.04 4.65
N PRO A 63 7.34 -5.56 5.10
CA PRO A 63 7.65 -6.98 5.02
C PRO A 63 6.42 -7.73 5.49
N GLY A 64 5.82 -8.46 4.55
CA GLY A 64 4.41 -8.79 4.63
C GLY A 64 4.05 -9.42 5.97
N ILE A 65 2.85 -9.10 6.41
CA ILE A 65 1.93 -10.01 7.10
C ILE A 65 1.67 -11.21 6.17
N HIS A 66 2.75 -11.91 5.77
CA HIS A 66 2.71 -13.12 5.00
C HIS A 66 2.53 -14.22 6.02
N SER A 67 1.28 -14.66 6.16
CA SER A 67 0.89 -16.03 6.49
C SER A 67 2.03 -16.95 6.96
N PHE A 68 2.42 -16.82 8.22
CA PHE A 68 3.12 -17.88 8.94
C PHE A 68 2.11 -18.52 9.86
N LYS A 69 1.97 -19.82 9.72
CA LYS A 69 0.81 -20.61 10.15
C LYS A 69 0.60 -20.70 11.65
N ASP A 70 1.52 -20.24 12.48
CA ASP A 70 1.38 -20.26 13.93
C ASP A 70 2.09 -19.02 14.51
N GLU A 71 1.51 -18.39 15.53
CA GLU A 71 1.94 -17.14 16.21
C GLU A 71 1.53 -15.80 15.55
N LEU A 72 0.24 -15.66 15.26
CA LEU A 72 -0.36 -14.46 14.66
C LEU A 72 -0.25 -13.18 15.52
N THR A 73 -0.03 -13.22 16.83
CA THR A 73 -0.20 -12.02 17.69
C THR A 73 1.11 -11.28 17.99
N SER A 74 2.22 -12.00 18.16
CA SER A 74 3.47 -11.43 18.68
C SER A 74 4.32 -10.79 17.57
N HIS A 75 4.35 -11.40 16.38
CA HIS A 75 5.18 -10.95 15.26
C HIS A 75 4.51 -9.92 14.35
N LEU A 76 3.17 -9.92 14.25
CA LEU A 76 2.42 -8.82 13.60
C LEU A 76 2.79 -7.47 14.23
N ASN A 77 2.91 -7.45 15.55
CA ASN A 77 3.20 -6.23 16.31
C ASN A 77 4.64 -5.72 16.13
N LEU A 78 5.62 -6.57 15.83
CA LEU A 78 7.02 -6.12 15.72
C LEU A 78 7.38 -5.64 14.31
N VAL A 79 6.97 -6.38 13.29
CA VAL A 79 7.30 -6.09 11.88
C VAL A 79 6.45 -4.95 11.35
N ALA A 80 5.15 -4.95 11.66
CA ALA A 80 4.28 -3.84 11.26
C ALA A 80 4.68 -2.54 11.98
N LYS A 81 4.99 -2.59 13.28
CA LYS A 81 5.36 -1.38 14.05
C LYS A 81 6.64 -0.72 13.53
N LYS A 82 7.71 -1.48 13.29
CA LYS A 82 8.96 -0.92 12.73
C LYS A 82 8.81 -0.41 11.29
N SER A 83 7.96 -1.06 10.48
CA SER A 83 7.77 -0.66 9.08
C SER A 83 6.82 0.54 8.94
N ILE A 84 5.92 0.72 9.91
CA ILE A 84 4.97 1.84 9.99
C ILE A 84 5.65 3.11 10.52
N GLU A 85 6.64 2.99 11.42
CA GLU A 85 7.30 4.15 12.03
C GLU A 85 8.04 5.06 11.02
N ASP A 86 8.55 4.50 9.93
CA ASP A 86 9.37 5.21 8.95
C ASP A 86 8.60 5.56 7.64
N CYS A 87 7.28 5.36 7.60
CA CYS A 87 6.42 5.74 6.46
C CYS A 87 5.64 7.04 6.73
N ASP A 88 5.41 7.83 5.67
CA ASP A 88 4.62 9.06 5.75
C ASP A 88 3.11 8.79 5.68
N LEU A 89 2.73 7.68 5.04
CA LEU A 89 1.35 7.31 4.74
C LEU A 89 1.18 5.79 4.64
N LEU A 90 0.07 5.28 5.16
CA LEU A 90 -0.32 3.87 5.03
C LEU A 90 -1.63 3.72 4.26
N LEU A 91 -1.61 2.91 3.21
CA LEU A 91 -2.80 2.46 2.48
C LEU A 91 -3.26 1.14 3.07
N TYR A 92 -4.37 1.16 3.80
CA TYR A 92 -5.00 -0.07 4.27
C TYR A 92 -6.04 -0.54 3.26
N VAL A 93 -5.68 -1.55 2.47
CA VAL A 93 -6.52 -2.10 1.41
C VAL A 93 -7.42 -3.20 1.96
N THR A 94 -8.73 -3.02 1.79
CA THR A 94 -9.76 -3.97 2.23
C THR A 94 -10.55 -4.51 1.05
N ASP A 95 -11.18 -5.68 1.23
CA ASP A 95 -12.09 -6.26 0.25
C ASP A 95 -13.53 -6.09 0.75
N ILE A 96 -14.25 -5.10 0.23
CA ILE A 96 -15.62 -4.79 0.70
C ILE A 96 -16.71 -5.66 0.05
N SER A 97 -16.32 -6.64 -0.77
CA SER A 97 -17.24 -7.62 -1.33
C SER A 97 -17.61 -8.74 -0.35
N ARG A 98 -16.95 -8.78 0.82
CA ARG A 98 -17.17 -9.78 1.87
C ARG A 98 -17.35 -9.13 3.24
N SER A 99 -17.90 -9.90 4.18
CA SER A 99 -18.01 -9.50 5.58
C SER A 99 -16.64 -9.41 6.26
N ILE A 100 -16.60 -8.62 7.32
CA ILE A 100 -15.44 -8.50 8.22
C ILE A 100 -15.15 -9.83 8.91
N GLY A 101 -13.87 -10.14 9.12
CA GLY A 101 -13.42 -11.21 10.01
C GLY A 101 -12.38 -10.74 11.03
N ARG A 102 -11.87 -11.68 11.83
CA ARG A 102 -10.87 -11.42 12.90
C ARG A 102 -9.60 -10.73 12.43
N GLU A 103 -9.16 -11.00 11.20
CA GLU A 103 -7.98 -10.37 10.62
C GLU A 103 -8.19 -8.86 10.40
N GLU A 104 -9.34 -8.45 9.87
CA GLU A 104 -9.69 -7.03 9.74
C GLU A 104 -9.72 -6.33 11.11
N GLU A 105 -10.31 -6.97 12.13
CA GLU A 105 -10.33 -6.44 13.50
C GLU A 105 -8.92 -6.26 14.07
N THR A 106 -8.06 -7.27 13.90
CA THR A 106 -6.67 -7.24 14.39
C THR A 106 -5.87 -6.12 13.73
N ILE A 107 -5.99 -5.98 12.40
CA ILE A 107 -5.30 -4.94 11.64
C ILE A 107 -5.82 -3.56 12.02
N MET A 108 -7.15 -3.36 12.09
CA MET A 108 -7.71 -2.04 12.44
C MET A 108 -7.36 -1.64 13.87
N ASN A 109 -7.34 -2.57 14.83
CA ASN A 109 -6.87 -2.31 16.19
C ASN A 109 -5.41 -1.85 16.22
N LEU A 110 -4.54 -2.51 15.45
CA LEU A 110 -3.14 -2.13 15.33
C LEU A 110 -3.01 -0.72 14.73
N LEU A 111 -3.66 -0.46 13.60
CA LEU A 111 -3.58 0.82 12.88
C LEU A 111 -4.17 1.98 13.69
N ALA A 112 -5.28 1.77 14.39
CA ALA A 112 -5.91 2.77 15.26
C ALA A 112 -5.04 3.17 16.47
N SER A 113 -3.95 2.43 16.74
CA SER A 113 -2.96 2.79 17.77
C SER A 113 -1.72 3.49 17.23
N GLN A 114 -1.61 3.65 15.91
CA GLN A 114 -0.46 4.29 15.26
C GLN A 114 -0.71 5.78 15.02
N LYS A 115 0.37 6.56 14.92
CA LYS A 115 0.33 8.00 14.58
C LYS A 115 0.48 8.28 13.08
N ILE A 116 0.77 7.26 12.28
CA ILE A 116 0.89 7.41 10.82
C ILE A 116 -0.47 7.77 10.22
N LYS A 117 -0.48 8.60 9.17
CA LYS A 117 -1.70 8.83 8.39
C LYS A 117 -2.15 7.54 7.70
N VAL A 118 -3.44 7.23 7.74
CA VAL A 118 -4.03 6.05 7.11
C VAL A 118 -5.05 6.48 6.05
N ILE A 119 -5.03 5.85 4.90
CA ILE A 119 -6.14 5.85 3.94
C ILE A 119 -6.71 4.44 3.88
N MET A 120 -7.99 4.30 4.19
CA MET A 120 -8.69 3.03 4.03
C MET A 120 -9.18 2.91 2.59
N VAL A 121 -8.52 2.05 1.82
CA VAL A 121 -8.86 1.75 0.44
C VAL A 121 -9.89 0.63 0.42
N LEU A 122 -11.16 1.00 0.30
CA LEU A 122 -12.32 0.11 0.26
C LEU A 122 -12.41 -0.51 -1.14
N ASN A 123 -11.62 -1.55 -1.39
CA ASN A 123 -11.39 -2.10 -2.73
C ASN A 123 -12.42 -3.16 -3.14
N LYS A 124 -12.45 -3.47 -4.44
CA LYS A 124 -13.36 -4.42 -5.10
C LYS A 124 -14.82 -3.97 -5.17
N ILE A 125 -15.05 -2.67 -5.32
CA ILE A 125 -16.41 -2.13 -5.49
C ILE A 125 -17.11 -2.65 -6.76
N ASP A 126 -16.35 -3.23 -7.70
CA ASP A 126 -16.88 -3.92 -8.88
C ASP A 126 -17.59 -5.24 -8.56
N LEU A 127 -17.31 -5.84 -7.40
CA LEU A 127 -17.93 -7.09 -6.95
C LEU A 127 -19.12 -6.86 -5.99
N GLY A 128 -19.26 -5.65 -5.46
CA GLY A 128 -20.32 -5.28 -4.53
C GLY A 128 -19.85 -4.31 -3.44
N ILE A 129 -20.80 -3.62 -2.81
CA ILE A 129 -20.54 -2.62 -1.76
C ILE A 129 -21.31 -2.90 -0.47
N ASN A 130 -21.91 -4.09 -0.34
CA ASN A 130 -22.85 -4.41 0.74
C ASN A 130 -22.24 -4.26 2.14
N PHE A 131 -20.93 -4.52 2.28
CA PHE A 131 -20.24 -4.49 3.57
C PHE A 131 -19.51 -3.17 3.83
N ILE A 132 -19.63 -2.16 2.95
CA ILE A 132 -18.87 -0.91 3.07
C ILE A 132 -19.08 -0.22 4.42
N ASN A 133 -20.34 -0.20 4.90
CA ASN A 133 -20.70 0.42 6.17
C ASN A 133 -20.13 -0.35 7.36
N ASP A 134 -20.03 -1.68 7.27
CA ASP A 134 -19.45 -2.50 8.33
C ASP A 134 -17.97 -2.13 8.53
N TYR A 135 -17.22 -1.98 7.45
CA TYR A 135 -15.80 -1.59 7.49
C TYR A 135 -15.62 -0.19 8.10
N ILE A 136 -16.47 0.76 7.71
CA ILE A 136 -16.45 2.12 8.25
C ILE A 136 -16.81 2.12 9.74
N ASN A 137 -17.85 1.39 10.13
CA ASN A 137 -18.33 1.31 11.52
C ASN A 137 -17.29 0.66 12.43
N LEU A 138 -16.65 -0.43 11.98
CA LEU A 138 -15.59 -1.09 12.74
C LEU A 138 -14.42 -0.13 12.99
N TRP A 139 -14.00 0.63 11.96
CA TRP A 139 -12.93 1.62 12.14
C TRP A 139 -13.30 2.68 13.18
N LYS A 140 -14.49 3.27 13.05
CA LYS A 140 -15.00 4.27 14.01
C LYS A 140 -15.06 3.73 15.43
N GLU A 141 -15.42 2.46 15.61
CA GLU A 141 -15.37 1.80 16.92
C GLU A 141 -13.94 1.74 17.45
N LYS A 142 -12.95 1.41 16.61
CA LYS A 142 -11.54 1.28 17.04
C LYS A 142 -10.86 2.61 17.32
N THR A 143 -11.33 3.71 16.73
CA THR A 143 -10.76 5.06 16.90
C THR A 143 -11.56 5.96 17.85
N LYS A 144 -12.72 5.50 18.38
CA LYS A 144 -13.66 6.30 19.18
C LYS A 144 -13.02 7.14 20.30
N ASP A 145 -12.07 6.58 21.02
CA ASP A 145 -11.47 7.18 22.22
C ASP A 145 -10.02 7.64 22.00
N LYS A 146 -9.61 7.86 20.74
CA LYS A 146 -8.22 8.17 20.34
C LYS A 146 -8.20 9.20 19.21
N GLU A 147 -7.03 9.79 18.98
CA GLU A 147 -6.80 10.56 17.76
C GLU A 147 -6.93 9.63 16.55
N ASP A 148 -7.79 9.97 15.59
CA ASP A 148 -8.07 9.12 14.43
C ASP A 148 -6.97 9.32 13.37
N PRO A 149 -6.13 8.31 13.07
CA PRO A 149 -5.09 8.44 12.04
C PRO A 149 -5.68 8.41 10.62
N LEU A 150 -6.96 8.08 10.45
CA LEU A 150 -7.58 7.97 9.14
C LEU A 150 -7.84 9.34 8.52
N VAL A 151 -7.31 9.52 7.32
CA VAL A 151 -7.53 10.73 6.52
C VAL A 151 -8.72 10.55 5.57
N TYR A 152 -8.87 9.37 4.96
CA TYR A 152 -9.93 9.10 3.99
C TYR A 152 -10.40 7.65 3.99
N TYR A 153 -11.71 7.48 3.76
CA TYR A 153 -12.29 6.26 3.20
C TYR A 153 -12.43 6.42 1.69
N LEU A 154 -11.77 5.59 0.90
CA LEU A 154 -11.85 5.68 -0.55
C LEU A 154 -12.30 4.36 -1.18
N PRO A 155 -13.56 4.30 -1.68
CA PRO A 155 -14.04 3.17 -2.47
C PRO A 155 -13.30 3.11 -3.80
N THR A 156 -12.70 1.96 -4.11
CA THR A 156 -11.93 1.77 -5.36
C THR A 156 -12.22 0.41 -5.98
N SER A 157 -11.97 0.32 -7.28
CA SER A 157 -11.80 -0.97 -7.95
C SER A 157 -10.45 -0.95 -8.66
N ALA A 158 -9.45 -1.56 -8.03
CA ALA A 158 -8.14 -1.73 -8.64
C ALA A 158 -8.21 -2.48 -9.98
N LYS A 159 -9.19 -3.37 -10.14
CA LYS A 159 -9.40 -4.16 -11.36
C LYS A 159 -9.88 -3.30 -12.53
N THR A 160 -10.82 -2.39 -12.28
CA THR A 160 -11.42 -1.55 -13.33
C THR A 160 -10.76 -0.18 -13.46
N GLY A 161 -9.92 0.21 -12.51
CA GLY A 161 -9.33 1.55 -12.41
C GLY A 161 -10.26 2.58 -11.74
N LYS A 162 -11.49 2.21 -11.37
CA LYS A 162 -12.45 3.14 -10.77
C LYS A 162 -11.89 3.75 -9.48
N ASN A 163 -11.87 5.07 -9.43
CA ASN A 163 -11.35 5.91 -8.34
C ASN A 163 -9.85 5.76 -8.04
N VAL A 164 -9.06 5.11 -8.90
CA VAL A 164 -7.61 4.99 -8.71
C VAL A 164 -6.89 6.33 -8.90
N ASP A 165 -7.32 7.15 -9.85
CA ASP A 165 -6.77 8.51 -10.00
C ASP A 165 -7.13 9.39 -8.80
N LYS A 166 -8.35 9.26 -8.26
CA LYS A 166 -8.71 9.96 -7.03
C LYS A 166 -7.87 9.50 -5.84
N LEU A 167 -7.54 8.21 -5.76
CA LEU A 167 -6.63 7.69 -4.74
C LEU A 167 -5.24 8.33 -4.87
N LYS A 168 -4.74 8.46 -6.10
CA LYS A 168 -3.45 9.09 -6.37
C LYS A 168 -3.43 10.56 -5.92
N GLU A 169 -4.47 11.33 -6.22
CA GLU A 169 -4.61 12.71 -5.73
C GLU A 169 -4.56 12.77 -4.20
N VAL A 170 -5.37 11.94 -3.52
CA VAL A 170 -5.45 11.91 -2.06
C VAL A 170 -4.12 11.48 -1.42
N ILE A 171 -3.39 10.55 -2.05
CA ILE A 171 -2.03 10.18 -1.63
C ILE A 171 -1.13 11.41 -1.69
N VAL A 172 -1.07 12.11 -2.83
CA VAL A 172 -0.23 13.29 -3.01
C VAL A 172 -0.57 14.36 -1.96
N GLU A 173 -1.85 14.67 -1.75
CA GLU A 173 -2.29 15.64 -0.74
C GLU A 173 -1.88 15.27 0.69
N SER A 174 -1.74 13.97 0.98
CA SER A 174 -1.40 13.45 2.30
C SER A 174 0.10 13.43 2.59
N LEU A 175 0.94 13.43 1.54
CA LEU A 175 2.41 13.41 1.64
C LEU A 175 3.01 14.74 2.11
N PRO A 176 4.16 14.75 2.80
CA PRO A 176 4.82 15.97 3.23
C PRO A 176 5.35 16.79 2.04
N LYS A 177 5.45 18.10 2.24
CA LYS A 177 6.14 19.00 1.29
C LYS A 177 7.64 18.87 1.49
N GLN A 178 8.34 18.33 0.50
CA GLN A 178 9.79 18.18 0.53
C GLN A 178 10.29 17.86 -0.88
N VAL A 179 11.61 17.96 -1.07
CA VAL A 179 12.29 17.62 -2.33
C VAL A 179 12.19 16.11 -2.63
N PRO A 180 12.29 15.68 -3.90
CA PRO A 180 12.31 14.26 -4.24
C PRO A 180 13.53 13.55 -3.63
N PHE A 181 13.36 12.29 -3.22
CA PHE A 181 14.46 11.43 -2.76
C PHE A 181 15.26 10.82 -3.92
N TYR A 182 14.61 10.60 -5.07
CA TYR A 182 15.20 9.97 -6.26
C TYR A 182 15.09 10.89 -7.48
N ASP A 183 16.03 10.80 -8.42
CA ASP A 183 15.94 11.57 -9.68
C ASP A 183 14.72 11.14 -10.51
N LYS A 184 14.21 12.04 -11.36
CA LYS A 184 13.04 11.77 -12.21
C LYS A 184 13.26 10.59 -13.17
N ASP A 185 14.50 10.42 -13.61
CA ASP A 185 14.95 9.32 -14.48
C ASP A 185 15.49 8.12 -13.69
N THR A 186 15.54 8.20 -12.35
CA THR A 186 15.90 7.08 -11.49
C THR A 186 14.82 6.02 -11.60
N LEU A 187 15.11 5.14 -12.53
CA LEU A 187 14.45 3.88 -12.76
C LEU A 187 14.70 2.94 -11.56
N THR A 188 15.96 2.85 -11.10
CA THR A 188 16.38 2.10 -9.91
C THR A 188 17.88 2.31 -9.73
N ASP A 189 18.36 2.31 -8.49
CA ASP A 189 19.78 2.43 -8.15
C ASP A 189 20.58 1.13 -8.46
N PHE A 190 20.07 0.24 -9.32
CA PHE A 190 20.55 -1.15 -9.45
C PHE A 190 20.94 -1.58 -10.88
N PRO A 191 21.97 -2.45 -11.04
CA PRO A 191 22.41 -2.96 -12.35
C PRO A 191 21.39 -3.85 -13.07
N LEU A 192 21.29 -3.72 -14.40
CA LEU A 192 20.35 -4.39 -15.32
C LEU A 192 20.16 -5.92 -15.12
N LYS A 193 21.21 -6.62 -14.66
CA LYS A 193 21.26 -8.09 -14.58
C LYS A 193 20.22 -8.72 -13.64
N PHE A 194 19.75 -7.99 -12.63
CA PHE A 194 18.77 -8.52 -11.67
C PHE A 194 17.31 -8.39 -12.13
N ARG A 195 17.01 -7.53 -13.11
CA ARG A 195 15.65 -7.35 -13.67
C ARG A 195 15.17 -8.55 -14.47
N ILE A 196 16.09 -9.24 -15.13
CA ILE A 196 15.80 -10.42 -15.95
C ILE A 196 15.22 -11.54 -15.07
N SER A 197 15.77 -11.72 -13.86
CA SER A 197 15.35 -12.78 -12.95
C SER A 197 13.91 -12.63 -12.44
N ASP A 198 13.46 -11.41 -12.16
CA ASP A 198 12.11 -11.16 -11.66
C ASP A 198 11.05 -11.26 -12.76
N ILE A 199 11.36 -10.79 -13.97
CA ILE A 199 10.50 -11.00 -15.16
C ILE A 199 10.35 -12.49 -15.47
N ILE A 200 11.47 -13.24 -15.41
CA ILE A 200 11.45 -14.69 -15.60
C ILE A 200 10.60 -15.36 -14.51
N ARG A 201 10.76 -14.96 -13.23
CA ARG A 201 9.98 -15.52 -12.11
C ARG A 201 8.49 -15.24 -12.26
N GLU A 202 8.10 -14.03 -12.64
CA GLU A 202 6.69 -13.66 -12.88
C GLU A 202 6.09 -14.50 -14.03
N LYS A 203 6.80 -14.64 -15.14
CA LYS A 203 6.34 -15.45 -16.28
C LYS A 203 6.24 -16.95 -15.95
N LEU A 204 7.17 -17.47 -15.15
CA LEU A 204 7.08 -18.85 -14.64
C LEU A 204 5.84 -19.04 -13.75
N PHE A 205 5.58 -18.14 -12.81
CA PHE A 205 4.41 -18.23 -11.93
C PHE A 205 3.07 -18.13 -12.67
N LEU A 206 2.99 -17.35 -13.75
CA LEU A 206 1.79 -17.24 -14.57
C LEU A 206 1.52 -18.49 -15.41
N ASN A 207 2.57 -19.18 -15.86
CA ASN A 207 2.45 -20.40 -16.68
C ASN A 207 2.25 -21.67 -15.84
N LEU A 208 2.81 -21.73 -14.64
CA LEU A 208 2.66 -22.88 -13.72
C LEU A 208 1.31 -22.92 -12.99
N LYS A 209 0.45 -21.90 -13.15
CA LYS A 209 -0.93 -21.90 -12.63
C LYS A 209 -1.98 -22.38 -13.64
N LYS A 210 -1.56 -22.73 -14.86
CA LYS A 210 -2.43 -23.19 -15.95
C LYS A 210 -2.40 -24.71 -16.17
N GLU A 211 -1.65 -25.45 -15.34
CA GLU A 211 -1.72 -26.91 -15.20
C GLU A 211 -2.44 -27.25 -13.89
#